data_AF-A0A941ITK6-F1
#
_entry.id   AF-A0A941ITK6-F1
#
_cell.length_a   1.000
_cell.length_b   1.000
_cell.length_c   1.000
_cell.angle_alpha   90.00
_cell.angle_beta   90.00
_cell.angle_gamma   90.00
#
_symmetry.space_group_name_H-M   'P 1'
#
loop_
_entity.id
_entity.type
_entity.pdbx_description
1 polymer ?
#
loop_
_entity_poly.entity_id
_entity_poly.type
_entity_poly.pdbx_seq_one_letter_code
_entity_poly.pdbx_strand_id
1 'polypeptide(L)' 'MGLSFILYLLAVIFVLIGIAGIILPALPGIPLVFIGLLLAAWADGFAHVGWPTLVALGVLT' A
#
# COMPACT_ATOMS: atom_id res chain seq x y z
N MET A 1 -20.08 -8.27 -2.28
CA MET A 1 -18.70 -7.82 -2.08
C MET A 1 -18.62 -6.34 -2.46
N GLY A 2 -18.17 -5.46 -1.57
CA GLY A 2 -18.02 -4.02 -1.88
C GLY A 2 -16.66 -3.72 -2.53
N LEU A 3 -16.55 -2.59 -3.23
CA LEU A 3 -15.29 -2.14 -3.83
C LEU A 3 -14.16 -2.02 -2.78
N SER A 4 -14.48 -1.51 -1.59
CA SER A 4 -13.54 -1.40 -0.47
C SER A 4 -12.92 -2.75 -0.06
N PHE A 5 -13.70 -3.84 -0.11
CA PHE A 5 -13.17 -5.18 0.19
C PHE A 5 -12.10 -5.61 -0.82
N ILE A 6 -12.33 -5.35 -2.11
CA ILE A 6 -11.36 -5.66 -3.17
C ILE A 6 -10.09 -4.82 -2.99
N LEU A 7 -10.23 -3.54 -2.66
CA LEU A 7 -9.10 -2.65 -2.41
C LEU A 7 -8.28 -3.09 -1.21
N TYR A 8 -8.91 -3.52 -0.10
CA TYR A 8 -8.18 -4.08 1.05
C TYR A 8 -7.48 -5.39 0.72
N LEU A 9 -8.14 -6.29 -0.02
CA LEU A 9 -7.52 -7.54 -0.43
C LEU A 9 -6.28 -7.28 -1.30
N LEU A 10 -6.40 -6.37 -2.26
CA LEU A 10 -5.29 -5.97 -3.12
C LEU A 10 -4.18 -5.27 -2.32
N ALA A 11 -4.54 -4.40 -1.39
CA ALA A 11 -3.60 -3.73 -0.50
C ALA A 11 -2.74 -4.73 0.29
N VAL A 12 -3.37 -5.74 0.90
CA VAL A 12 -2.66 -6.79 1.65
C VAL A 12 -1.71 -7.56 0.74
N ILE A 13 -2.14 -7.90 -0.48
CA ILE A 13 -1.30 -8.60 -1.46
C ILE A 13 -0.07 -7.75 -1.80
N PHE A 14 -0.26 -6.47 -2.13
CA PHE A 14 0.84 -5.56 -2.46
C PHE A 14 1.83 -5.36 -1.31
N VAL A 15 1.33 -5.19 -0.08
CA VAL A 15 2.19 -5.05 1.11
C VAL A 15 3.01 -6.31 1.34
N LEU A 16 2.40 -7.50 1.28
CA LEU A 16 3.12 -8.75 1.50
C LEU A 16 4.18 -9.01 0.44
N ILE A 17 3.87 -8.76 -0.83
CA ILE A 17 4.85 -8.89 -1.93
C ILE A 17 5.95 -7.85 -1.77
N GLY A 18 5.62 -6.62 -1.37
CA GLY A 18 6.60 -5.57 -1.13
C GLY A 18 7.56 -5.92 0.01
N ILE A 19 7.05 -6.42 1.13
CA ILE A 19 7.86 -6.93 2.24
C ILE A 19 8.74 -8.10 1.78
N ALA A 20 8.18 -9.04 1.02
CA ALA A 20 8.95 -10.14 0.45
C ALA A 20 10.06 -9.62 -0.49
N GLY A 21 9.81 -8.57 -1.27
CA GLY A 21 10.79 -7.92 -2.14
C GLY A 21 11.92 -7.18 -1.42
N ILE A 22 11.71 -6.79 -0.16
CA ILE A 22 12.78 -6.25 0.71
C ILE A 22 13.75 -7.37 1.10
N ILE A 23 13.24 -8.59 1.33
CA ILE A 23 14.03 -9.77 1.73
C ILE A 23 14.65 -10.47 0.52
N LEU A 24 13.86 -10.64 -0.55
CA LEU A 24 14.28 -11.17 -1.84
C LEU A 24 14.48 -9.99 -2.79
N PRO A 25 15.72 -9.50 -3.00
CA PRO A 25 16.02 -8.26 -3.74
C PRO A 25 15.75 -8.31 -5.25
N ALA A 26 14.76 -9.09 -5.71
CA ALA A 26 14.30 -9.19 -7.09
C ALA A 26 13.09 -8.30 -7.40
N LEU A 27 12.43 -7.75 -6.37
CA LEU A 27 11.22 -6.93 -6.50
C LEU A 27 11.44 -5.54 -5.90
N PRO A 28 10.77 -4.49 -6.42
CA PRO A 28 10.82 -3.15 -5.85
C PRO A 28 10.00 -3.09 -4.55
N GLY A 29 10.59 -3.58 -3.45
CA GLY A 29 9.89 -3.84 -2.19
C GLY A 29 9.21 -2.63 -1.58
N ILE A 30 9.95 -1.54 -1.37
CA ILE A 30 9.42 -0.32 -0.73
C ILE A 30 8.29 0.32 -1.58
N PRO A 31 8.44 0.50 -2.91
CA PRO A 31 7.35 0.99 -3.76
C PRO A 31 6.09 0.10 -3.75
N LEU A 32 6.25 -1.22 -3.68
CA LEU A 32 5.13 -2.16 -3.60
C LEU A 32 4.36 -2.01 -2.28
N VAL A 33 5.06 -1.84 -1.16
CA VAL A 33 4.43 -1.55 0.13
C VAL A 33 3.66 -0.23 0.07
N PHE A 34 4.24 0.81 -0.54
CA PHE A 34 3.57 2.10 -0.70
C PHE A 34 2.26 1.99 -1.49
N ILE A 35 2.25 1.26 -2.62
CA ILE A 35 1.04 1.04 -3.42
C ILE A 35 -0.04 0.33 -2.58
N GLY A 36 0.36 -0.67 -1.79
CA GLY A 36 -0.58 -1.35 -0.90
C GLY A 36 -1.20 -0.43 0.14
N LEU A 37 -0.41 0.43 0.79
CA LEU A 37 -0.90 1.42 1.76
C LEU A 37 -1.80 2.47 1.10
N LEU A 38 -1.47 2.92 -0.11
CA LEU A 38 -2.31 3.84 -0.88
C LEU A 38 -3.69 3.24 -1.18
N LEU A 39 -3.74 1.96 -1.58
CA LEU A 39 -5.01 1.25 -1.84
C LEU A 39 -5.84 1.07 -0.56
N ALA A 40 -5.20 0.76 0.57
CA ALA A 40 -5.88 0.63 1.86
C ALA A 40 -6.48 1.96 2.33
N ALA A 41 -5.73 3.06 2.21
CA ALA A 41 -6.21 4.39 2.55
C ALA A 41 -7.37 4.81 1.63
N TRP A 42 -7.29 4.49 0.35
CA TRP A 42 -8.38 4.82 -0.57
C TRP A 42 -9.66 4.01 -0.28
N ALA A 43 -9.53 2.78 0.24
CA ALA A 43 -10.67 1.90 0.52
C ALA A 43 -11.66 2.45 1.56
N ASP A 44 -11.19 3.27 2.51
CA ASP A 44 -12.02 3.96 3.51
C ASP A 44 -12.16 5.47 3.28
N GLY A 45 -11.66 5.99 2.16
CA GLY A 45 -11.71 7.42 1.86
C GLY A 45 -10.74 8.26 2.68
N PHE A 46 -9.57 7.71 3.01
CA PHE A 46 -8.51 8.35 3.80
C PHE A 46 -8.95 8.67 5.24
N ALA A 47 -9.85 7.85 5.80
CA ALA A 47 -10.38 8.04 7.14
C ALA A 47 -9.33 7.74 8.23
N HIS A 48 -8.47 6.74 8.01
CA HIS A 48 -7.39 6.38 8.94
C HIS A 48 -6.02 6.89 8.51
N VAL A 49 -5.73 6.89 7.21
CA VAL A 49 -4.46 7.34 6.63
C VAL A 49 -4.75 8.46 5.64
N GLY A 50 -4.33 9.68 6.00
CA GLY A 50 -4.58 10.87 5.20
C GLY A 50 -3.67 11.01 3.98
N TRP A 51 -4.06 11.88 3.05
CA TRP A 51 -3.21 12.28 1.93
C TRP A 51 -1.84 12.86 2.34
N PRO A 52 -1.66 13.62 3.45
CA PRO A 52 -0.34 14.16 3.81
C PRO A 52 0.66 13.06 4.18
N THR A 53 0.19 12.03 4.90
CA THR A 53 1.03 10.88 5.28
C THR A 53 1.46 10.07 4.06
N LEU A 54 0.58 9.93 3.06
CA LEU A 54 0.91 9.23 1.82
C LEU A 54 1.85 10.05 0.93
N VAL A 55 1.70 11.37 0.88
CA VAL A 55 2.67 12.22 0.17
C VAL A 55 4.04 12.13 0.84
N ALA A 56 4.11 12.20 2.16
CA ALA A 56 5.37 12.03 2.89
C ALA A 56 6.00 10.65 2.62
N LEU A 57 5.21 9.58 2.69
CA LEU A 57 5.67 8.23 2.32
C LEU A 57 6.16 8.19 0.87
N GLY A 58 5.44 8.78 -0.07
CA GLY A 58 5.81 8.81 -1.49
C GLY A 58 7.09 9.61 -1.78
N VAL A 59 7.45 10.57 -0.92
CA VAL A 59 8.75 11.28 -1.00
C VAL A 59 9.89 10.46 -0.40
N LEU A 60 9.60 9.61 0.60
CA LEU A 60 10.58 8.78 1.30
C LEU A 60 10.83 7.41 0.66
N THR A 61 9.98 7.02 -0.29
CA THR A 61 9.99 5.69 -0.96
C THR A 61 10.68 5.77 -2.32
#